data_AF-A0A944RCL7-F1
#
_entry.id   AF-A0A944RCL7-F1
#
_cell.length_a   1.000
_cell.length_b   1.000
_cell.length_c   1.000
_cell.angle_alpha   90.00
_cell.angle_beta   90.00
_cell.angle_gamma   90.00
#
_symmetry.space_group_name_H-M   'P 1'
#
loop_
_entity.id
_entity.type
_entity.pdbx_description
1 polymer ?
#
loop_
_entity_poly.entity_id
_entity_poly.type
_entity_poly.pdbx_seq_one_letter_code
_entity_poly.pdbx_strand_id
1 'polypeptide(L)'
;MPEKILAIKIRSKDWKLTDFQSDLSCMVLAPISLNEDYWETFELNDEDIEILYNHLLEKETPLSTDELVSILVENRLEREQQSAEDKKAGDVKSYLPEDSYTVGEKIVFSSLDWETGKVINIRQGNTALDAPFKVIEVEFEGGQKREFAAELSDHKLNIPLEIDEDDPLLNPSAIASVHGDYIIDRVADSFSQNEDFVFIAGRWFPRPLLLDVSAGILNLADAVLDMSEGGPLPTAELLKQVDMPSGDNEKLAEFSLDLALQEDERFDEVGTSGEVSWFLKRQEPKDVLETPIFLKYKPIEYDNSVLTDEMRSMVHRLQDELSPREDIEEDVNKYETNLLFPHWRAGTLPLTPNLSKLFPSAYISPRVRFILVDGDTGEKFPGWVVRLEGYVYGLKDWYTSRGVMPGSIIRLREGENLGEVIVEVDSHRSAKEWVRTALVGADGGVVYAMLKQTVRTAFDDWMMIAIPADTASLDEAWEKSSANPPAFEQVVVNTLRELAKLNPQGHVHAAELYSAVNLVFRCPPEPLLALLASRSWFKHLGDLHYRFEETEV
;
A
#
# COMPACT_ATOMS: atom_id res chain seq x y z
N MET A 1 37.46 -40.86 39.44
CA MET A 1 37.79 -42.31 39.47
C MET A 1 36.92 -43.02 38.44
N PRO A 2 37.45 -43.93 37.63
CA PRO A 2 38.42 -43.63 36.57
C PRO A 2 38.01 -44.18 35.19
N GLU A 3 38.70 -43.63 34.20
CA GLU A 3 39.09 -44.16 32.88
C GLU A 3 38.96 -45.68 32.62
N LYS A 4 38.59 -46.01 31.36
CA LYS A 4 39.08 -47.15 30.56
C LYS A 4 39.05 -46.71 29.08
N ILE A 5 40.18 -46.34 28.45
CA ILE A 5 41.15 -47.17 27.70
C ILE A 5 40.49 -48.14 26.71
N LEU A 6 40.83 -48.03 25.42
CA LEU A 6 41.32 -49.09 24.48
C LEU A 6 41.14 -48.60 23.03
N ALA A 7 42.22 -48.33 22.28
CA ALA A 7 43.07 -49.29 21.56
C ALA A 7 42.50 -49.77 20.21
N ILE A 8 43.40 -49.71 19.23
CA ILE A 8 43.22 -49.83 17.77
C ILE A 8 43.14 -51.31 17.32
N LYS A 9 42.64 -51.50 16.08
CA LYS A 9 42.90 -52.60 15.10
C LYS A 9 41.86 -53.74 15.18
N ILE A 10 41.20 -54.19 14.09
CA ILE A 10 41.72 -54.68 12.80
C ILE A 10 40.62 -54.61 11.71
N ARG A 11 41.07 -54.42 10.45
CA ARG A 11 40.33 -54.48 9.17
C ARG A 11 39.61 -55.81 8.89
N SER A 12 38.40 -55.76 8.32
CA SER A 12 37.98 -56.48 7.07
C SER A 12 36.56 -56.03 6.69
N LYS A 13 36.40 -55.22 5.63
CA LYS A 13 35.88 -55.59 4.29
C LYS A 13 34.47 -56.22 4.23
N ASP A 14 33.66 -55.58 3.38
CA ASP A 14 32.38 -55.97 2.76
C ASP A 14 31.09 -55.72 3.58
N TRP A 15 30.35 -54.64 3.28
CA TRP A 15 29.33 -54.55 2.22
C TRP A 15 28.69 -53.13 2.17
N LYS A 16 28.16 -52.74 0.99
CA LYS A 16 27.25 -51.59 0.82
C LYS A 16 25.80 -52.09 0.91
N LEU A 17 24.90 -51.39 1.63
CA LEU A 17 23.90 -50.48 1.05
C LEU A 17 22.95 -49.92 2.15
N THR A 18 22.74 -48.60 2.09
CA THR A 18 21.55 -47.80 2.43
C THR A 18 21.06 -47.60 3.88
N ASP A 19 20.87 -46.29 4.14
CA ASP A 19 19.97 -45.56 5.04
C ASP A 19 20.36 -45.26 6.50
N PHE A 20 20.02 -44.02 6.85
CA PHE A 20 20.05 -43.31 8.14
C PHE A 20 21.32 -42.55 8.55
N GLN A 21 21.26 -41.24 8.27
CA GLN A 21 21.36 -40.11 9.21
C GLN A 21 22.46 -40.06 10.28
N SER A 22 22.92 -38.80 10.39
CA SER A 22 23.52 -38.09 11.51
C SER A 22 25.01 -38.22 11.76
N ASP A 23 25.59 -37.02 11.91
CA ASP A 23 26.84 -36.70 12.60
C ASP A 23 28.13 -36.93 11.83
N LEU A 24 28.32 -36.11 10.81
CA LEU A 24 29.58 -35.37 10.72
C LEU A 24 29.25 -33.88 10.63
N SER A 25 29.22 -33.26 11.80
CA SER A 25 29.47 -31.83 11.97
C SER A 25 30.75 -31.48 11.23
N CYS A 26 30.58 -30.98 10.01
CA CYS A 26 31.60 -30.23 9.33
C CYS A 26 31.61 -28.88 10.05
N MET A 27 32.50 -28.72 11.03
CA MET A 27 32.86 -27.40 11.56
C MET A 27 33.47 -26.62 10.40
N VAL A 28 32.59 -25.94 9.67
CA VAL A 28 32.94 -24.79 8.84
C VAL A 28 33.37 -23.71 9.83
N LEU A 29 34.56 -23.17 9.60
CA LEU A 29 35.06 -21.97 10.25
C LEU A 29 33.95 -20.92 10.32
N ALA A 30 33.59 -20.42 11.50
CA ALA A 30 32.47 -19.49 11.63
C ALA A 30 32.79 -18.20 10.84
N PRO A 31 32.05 -17.90 9.74
CA PRO A 31 32.02 -16.54 9.21
C PRO A 31 31.41 -15.62 10.27
N ILE A 32 31.43 -14.30 10.04
CA ILE A 32 30.63 -13.37 10.85
C ILE A 32 29.16 -13.79 10.66
N SER A 33 28.60 -14.59 11.56
CA SER A 33 27.20 -15.02 11.46
C SER A 33 26.38 -14.20 12.43
N LEU A 34 25.50 -13.37 11.91
CA LEU A 34 24.42 -12.77 12.70
C LEU A 34 23.46 -13.90 13.14
N ASN A 35 22.77 -13.70 14.26
CA ASN A 35 21.70 -14.63 14.65
C ASN A 35 20.60 -14.61 13.58
N GLU A 36 19.99 -15.77 13.31
CA GLU A 36 18.92 -15.91 12.29
C GLU A 36 17.77 -14.91 12.52
N ASP A 37 17.45 -14.60 13.79
CA ASP A 37 16.36 -13.69 14.17
C ASP A 37 16.76 -12.20 14.24
N TYR A 38 17.98 -11.82 13.83
CA TYR A 38 18.52 -10.47 14.05
C TYR A 38 17.65 -9.38 13.42
N TRP A 39 17.21 -9.58 12.18
CA TRP A 39 16.35 -8.63 11.47
C TRP A 39 14.85 -8.78 11.81
N GLU A 40 14.42 -9.98 12.24
CA GLU A 40 13.04 -10.21 12.67
C GLU A 40 12.71 -9.50 13.98
N THR A 41 13.69 -9.41 14.87
CA THR A 41 13.59 -8.71 16.17
C THR A 41 14.12 -7.28 16.11
N PHE A 42 14.24 -6.70 14.91
CA PHE A 42 14.81 -5.37 14.74
C PHE A 42 14.07 -4.31 15.56
N GLU A 43 14.84 -3.58 16.36
CA GLU A 43 14.45 -2.37 17.08
C GLU A 43 15.45 -1.25 16.74
N LEU A 44 14.92 -0.03 16.55
CA LEU A 44 15.70 1.16 16.25
C LEU A 44 16.28 1.73 17.55
N ASN A 45 17.60 1.92 17.59
CA ASN A 45 18.30 2.46 18.76
C ASN A 45 18.69 3.94 18.56
N ASP A 46 19.00 4.64 19.66
CA ASP A 46 19.42 6.04 19.62
C ASP A 46 20.63 6.29 18.70
N GLU A 47 21.60 5.37 18.66
CA GLU A 47 22.77 5.46 17.79
C GLU A 47 22.40 5.37 16.30
N ASP A 48 21.35 4.61 15.95
CA ASP A 48 20.86 4.51 14.58
C ASP A 48 20.21 5.83 14.16
N ILE A 49 19.42 6.43 15.07
CA ILE A 49 18.77 7.72 14.86
C ILE A 49 19.83 8.82 14.67
N GLU A 50 20.88 8.83 15.50
CA GLU A 50 21.97 9.80 15.41
C GLU A 50 22.71 9.71 14.07
N ILE A 51 22.98 8.51 13.56
CA ILE A 51 23.60 8.31 12.25
C ILE A 51 22.72 8.86 11.13
N LEU A 52 21.43 8.50 11.14
CA LEU A 52 20.50 8.96 10.11
C LEU A 52 20.33 10.49 10.17
N TYR A 53 20.28 11.06 11.38
CA TYR A 53 20.25 12.50 11.59
C TYR A 53 21.48 13.18 11.01
N ASN A 54 22.68 12.68 11.34
CA ASN A 54 23.95 13.24 10.85
C ASN A 54 24.06 13.09 9.33
N HIS A 55 23.60 11.98 8.76
CA HIS A 55 23.59 11.79 7.30
C HIS A 55 22.70 12.82 6.59
N LEU A 56 21.50 13.07 7.13
CA LEU A 56 20.60 14.11 6.62
C LEU A 56 21.20 15.51 6.77
N LEU A 57 21.90 15.76 7.88
CA LEU A 57 22.59 17.01 8.16
C LEU A 57 23.74 17.27 7.17
N GLU A 58 24.55 16.25 6.88
CA GLU A 58 25.71 16.35 5.97
C GLU A 58 25.28 16.47 4.51
N LYS A 59 24.24 15.73 4.11
CA LYS A 59 23.76 15.72 2.73
C LYS A 59 22.90 16.92 2.41
N GLU A 60 22.27 17.54 3.41
CA GLU A 60 21.33 18.66 3.31
C GLU A 60 20.20 18.40 2.29
N THR A 61 19.79 17.13 2.12
CA THR A 61 18.69 16.75 1.23
C THR A 61 17.67 15.88 1.96
N PRO A 62 16.35 16.15 1.81
CA PRO A 62 15.31 15.25 2.29
C PRO A 62 15.39 13.87 1.64
N LEU A 63 15.20 12.80 2.42
CA LEU A 63 15.27 11.41 1.96
C LEU A 63 13.99 10.66 2.31
N SER A 64 13.61 9.70 1.48
CA SER A 64 12.50 8.77 1.75
C SER A 64 12.86 7.77 2.84
N THR A 65 11.84 7.13 3.44
CA THR A 65 12.07 6.08 4.43
C THR A 65 12.86 4.91 3.83
N ASP A 66 12.59 4.51 2.58
CA ASP A 66 13.33 3.46 1.87
C ASP A 66 14.83 3.77 1.73
N GLU A 67 15.15 5.02 1.36
CA GLU A 67 16.55 5.48 1.25
C GLU A 67 17.23 5.48 2.62
N LEU A 68 16.54 5.92 3.67
CA LEU A 68 17.07 5.91 5.04
C LEU A 68 17.29 4.50 5.57
N VAL A 69 16.37 3.56 5.27
CA VAL A 69 16.52 2.15 5.63
C VAL A 69 17.72 1.53 4.93
N SER A 70 17.94 1.85 3.65
CA SER A 70 19.12 1.37 2.91
C SER A 70 20.41 1.82 3.60
N ILE A 71 20.49 3.10 3.98
CA ILE A 71 21.64 3.67 4.70
C ILE A 71 21.80 3.03 6.08
N LEU A 72 20.69 2.79 6.79
CA LEU A 72 20.69 2.18 8.11
C LEU A 72 21.25 0.75 8.08
N VAL A 73 20.77 -0.06 7.13
CA VAL A 73 21.21 -1.46 6.95
C VAL A 73 22.70 -1.50 6.64
N GLU A 74 23.18 -0.67 5.71
CA GLU A 74 24.61 -0.56 5.39
C GLU A 74 25.45 -0.22 6.63
N ASN A 75 25.07 0.82 7.38
CA ASN A 75 25.80 1.24 8.58
C ASN A 75 25.80 0.17 9.69
N ARG A 76 24.68 -0.54 9.88
CA ARG A 76 24.59 -1.65 10.85
C ARG A 76 25.53 -2.79 10.47
N LEU A 77 25.57 -3.16 9.19
CA LEU A 77 26.46 -4.22 8.69
C LEU A 77 27.93 -3.83 8.84
N GLU A 78 28.31 -2.61 8.48
CA GLU A 78 29.68 -2.11 8.67
C GLU A 78 30.10 -2.13 10.14
N ARG A 79 29.20 -1.74 11.04
CA ARG A 79 29.46 -1.75 12.49
C ARG A 79 29.64 -3.17 13.03
N GLU A 80 28.81 -4.12 12.61
CA GLU A 80 28.95 -5.52 13.02
C GLU A 80 30.25 -6.13 12.48
N GLN A 81 30.63 -5.79 11.24
CA GLN A 81 31.93 -6.15 10.67
C GLN A 81 33.08 -5.58 11.49
N GLN A 82 33.01 -4.29 11.83
CA GLN A 82 34.05 -3.62 12.62
C GLN A 82 34.13 -4.15 14.05
N SER A 83 33.00 -4.44 14.70
CA SER A 83 32.96 -5.09 16.02
C SER A 83 33.57 -6.49 15.97
N ALA A 84 33.31 -7.25 14.90
CA ALA A 84 33.95 -8.52 14.68
C ALA A 84 35.47 -8.36 14.51
N GLU A 85 35.93 -7.37 13.75
CA GLU A 85 37.36 -7.06 13.59
C GLU A 85 38.05 -6.59 14.87
N ASP A 86 37.41 -5.74 15.67
CA ASP A 86 37.94 -5.27 16.95
C ASP A 86 38.05 -6.41 17.97
N LYS A 87 37.10 -7.37 17.94
CA LYS A 87 37.22 -8.64 18.69
C LYS A 87 38.41 -9.48 18.20
N LYS A 88 38.78 -9.41 16.91
CA LYS A 88 40.04 -10.02 16.38
C LYS A 88 41.28 -9.28 16.89
N ALA A 89 41.20 -7.97 17.10
CA ALA A 89 42.33 -7.09 17.45
C ALA A 89 42.61 -6.97 18.95
N GLY A 90 41.82 -7.63 19.82
CA GLY A 90 42.16 -7.76 21.24
C GLY A 90 43.59 -8.28 21.41
N ASP A 91 44.33 -7.69 22.36
CA ASP A 91 45.81 -7.70 22.57
C ASP A 91 46.49 -9.09 22.75
N VAL A 92 45.84 -10.19 22.36
CA VAL A 92 46.27 -11.57 22.50
C VAL A 92 46.33 -12.22 21.11
N LYS A 93 47.53 -12.72 20.76
CA LYS A 93 47.82 -13.34 19.46
C LYS A 93 46.81 -14.45 19.11
N SER A 94 46.19 -14.39 17.93
CA SER A 94 45.30 -15.45 17.43
C SER A 94 46.08 -16.70 17.03
N TYR A 95 45.52 -17.88 17.27
CA TYR A 95 46.14 -19.17 16.95
C TYR A 95 46.04 -19.48 15.45
N LEU A 96 47.19 -19.47 14.78
CA LEU A 96 47.40 -20.03 13.45
C LEU A 96 48.31 -21.27 13.52
N PRO A 97 47.95 -22.39 12.87
CA PRO A 97 48.80 -23.58 12.84
C PRO A 97 50.17 -23.40 12.18
N GLU A 98 50.34 -22.46 11.26
CA GLU A 98 51.65 -22.15 10.66
C GLU A 98 52.63 -21.47 11.63
N ASP A 99 52.10 -20.82 12.67
CA ASP A 99 52.89 -20.01 13.58
C ASP A 99 53.70 -20.85 14.57
N SER A 100 54.80 -20.25 15.05
CA SER A 100 55.60 -20.76 16.17
C SER A 100 55.21 -20.07 17.47
N TYR A 101 55.10 -20.85 18.55
CA TYR A 101 54.71 -20.37 19.88
C TYR A 101 55.76 -20.68 20.93
N THR A 102 55.67 -19.99 22.07
CA THR A 102 56.56 -20.16 23.22
C THR A 102 55.80 -20.63 24.46
N VAL A 103 56.45 -21.43 25.31
CA VAL A 103 55.85 -21.87 26.58
C VAL A 103 55.63 -20.65 27.47
N GLY A 104 54.38 -20.42 27.89
CA GLY A 104 53.95 -19.27 28.67
C GLY A 104 53.14 -18.23 27.90
N GLU A 105 53.09 -18.32 26.56
CA GLU A 105 52.36 -17.42 25.67
C GLU A 105 50.84 -17.62 25.78
N LYS A 106 50.08 -16.52 25.74
CA LYS A 106 48.62 -16.54 25.68
C LYS A 106 48.19 -16.42 24.22
N ILE A 107 47.28 -17.28 23.79
CA ILE A 107 46.82 -17.38 22.41
C ILE A 107 45.30 -17.53 22.41
N VAL A 108 44.62 -16.91 21.45
CA VAL A 108 43.15 -17.01 21.27
C VAL A 108 42.81 -17.96 20.14
N PHE A 109 41.79 -18.82 20.32
CA PHE A 109 41.38 -19.81 19.33
C PHE A 109 40.08 -19.39 18.64
N SER A 110 40.18 -18.95 17.37
CA SER A 110 39.02 -18.56 16.56
C SER A 110 38.04 -19.71 16.30
N SER A 111 38.53 -20.95 16.21
CA SER A 111 37.69 -22.15 16.03
C SER A 111 37.02 -22.66 17.31
N LEU A 112 37.22 -21.97 18.45
CA LEU A 112 36.69 -22.33 19.76
C LEU A 112 36.05 -21.10 20.42
N ASP A 113 35.20 -20.38 19.69
CA ASP A 113 34.45 -19.21 20.18
C ASP A 113 35.33 -18.15 20.87
N TRP A 114 36.52 -17.90 20.33
CA TRP A 114 37.49 -16.94 20.87
C TRP A 114 37.99 -17.26 22.30
N GLU A 115 37.99 -18.54 22.70
CA GLU A 115 38.57 -18.96 23.97
C GLU A 115 40.07 -18.63 24.04
N THR A 116 40.50 -18.04 25.16
CA THR A 116 41.91 -17.74 25.43
C THR A 116 42.56 -18.89 26.19
N GLY A 117 43.68 -19.40 25.66
CA GLY A 117 44.47 -20.46 26.28
C GLY A 117 45.93 -20.06 26.49
N LYS A 118 46.62 -20.73 27.41
CA LYS A 118 48.06 -20.54 27.67
C LYS A 118 48.86 -21.78 27.26
N VAL A 119 49.93 -21.59 26.50
CA VAL A 119 50.84 -22.68 26.11
C VAL A 119 51.63 -23.16 27.32
N ILE A 120 51.46 -24.43 27.68
CA ILE A 120 52.15 -25.06 28.81
C ILE A 120 53.28 -26.00 28.39
N ASN A 121 53.26 -26.51 27.17
CA ASN A 121 54.29 -27.43 26.66
C ASN A 121 54.39 -27.40 25.14
N ILE A 122 55.55 -27.76 24.59
CA ILE A 122 55.81 -27.86 23.14
C ILE A 122 56.64 -29.12 22.88
N ARG A 123 56.16 -29.97 21.98
CA ARG A 123 56.84 -31.21 21.57
C ARG A 123 56.93 -31.35 20.06
N GLN A 124 57.89 -32.13 19.58
CA GLN A 124 57.98 -32.45 18.15
C GLN A 124 56.78 -33.33 17.74
N GLY A 125 56.06 -32.95 16.69
CA GLY A 125 55.03 -33.77 16.08
C GLY A 125 55.64 -35.03 15.46
N ASN A 126 54.90 -36.14 15.52
CA ASN A 126 55.36 -37.42 15.00
C ASN A 126 54.61 -37.75 13.72
N THR A 127 55.21 -37.44 12.56
CA THR A 127 54.60 -37.67 11.24
C THR A 127 55.41 -38.69 10.45
N ALA A 128 54.71 -39.57 9.72
CA ALA A 128 55.33 -40.50 8.76
C ALA A 128 55.53 -39.89 7.34
N LEU A 129 55.20 -38.60 7.16
CA LEU A 129 55.30 -37.84 5.92
C LEU A 129 56.21 -36.62 6.16
N ASP A 130 56.99 -36.22 5.15
CA ASP A 130 58.17 -35.31 5.18
C ASP A 130 57.92 -33.83 5.60
N ALA A 131 56.85 -33.53 6.33
CA ALA A 131 56.58 -32.21 6.91
C ALA A 131 56.77 -32.24 8.44
N PRO A 132 57.87 -31.70 8.99
CA PRO A 132 58.02 -31.55 10.43
C PRO A 132 57.09 -30.46 10.95
N PHE A 133 56.24 -30.79 11.93
CA PHE A 133 55.44 -29.82 12.68
C PHE A 133 55.64 -30.03 14.19
N LYS A 134 55.28 -29.04 15.01
CA LYS A 134 55.29 -29.12 16.47
C LYS A 134 53.87 -29.27 17.02
N VAL A 135 53.75 -29.85 18.21
CA VAL A 135 52.48 -29.92 18.94
C VAL A 135 52.62 -29.07 20.20
N ILE A 136 51.74 -28.08 20.34
CA ILE A 136 51.62 -27.26 21.55
C ILE A 136 50.52 -27.83 22.44
N GLU A 137 50.77 -27.88 23.74
CA GLU A 137 49.77 -28.21 24.75
C GLU A 137 49.29 -26.91 25.39
N VAL A 138 47.99 -26.68 25.40
CA VAL A 138 47.37 -25.41 25.81
C VAL A 138 46.36 -25.66 26.92
N GLU A 139 46.45 -24.86 27.97
CA GLU A 139 45.56 -24.89 29.14
C GLU A 139 44.58 -23.70 29.08
N PHE A 140 43.28 -24.00 29.15
CA PHE A 140 42.18 -23.01 29.16
C PHE A 140 41.72 -22.71 30.59
N GLU A 141 40.98 -21.60 30.80
CA GLU A 141 40.55 -21.13 32.14
C GLU A 141 39.72 -22.15 32.96
N GLY A 142 39.14 -23.16 32.31
CA GLY A 142 38.44 -24.28 32.97
C GLY A 142 39.33 -25.45 33.40
N GLY A 143 40.66 -25.35 33.27
CA GLY A 143 41.62 -26.43 33.55
C GLY A 143 41.65 -27.55 32.50
N GLN A 144 40.93 -27.37 31.39
CA GLN A 144 40.99 -28.28 30.25
C GLN A 144 42.31 -28.07 29.50
N LYS A 145 42.94 -29.19 29.13
CA LYS A 145 44.17 -29.21 28.34
C LYS A 145 43.88 -29.82 26.98
N ARG A 146 44.27 -29.12 25.92
CA ARG A 146 44.14 -29.60 24.53
C ARG A 146 45.46 -29.43 23.80
N GLU A 147 45.67 -30.29 22.81
CA GLU A 147 46.86 -30.27 21.97
C GLU A 147 46.52 -29.69 20.60
N PHE A 148 47.37 -28.80 20.10
CA PHE A 148 47.22 -28.13 18.81
C PHE A 148 48.51 -28.20 18.00
N ALA A 149 48.42 -28.10 16.67
CA ALA A 149 49.59 -28.11 15.80
C ALA A 149 50.29 -26.73 15.77
N ALA A 150 51.58 -26.69 15.47
CA ALA A 150 52.34 -25.46 15.29
C ALA A 150 53.40 -25.70 14.22
N GLU A 151 53.84 -24.66 13.51
CA GLU A 151 54.76 -24.79 12.37
C GLU A 151 54.22 -25.70 11.25
N LEU A 152 52.88 -25.80 11.11
CA LEU A 152 52.21 -26.58 10.07
C LEU A 152 51.72 -25.62 8.97
N SER A 153 52.54 -25.43 7.94
CA SER A 153 52.28 -24.46 6.86
C SER A 153 51.07 -24.81 5.99
N ASP A 154 50.79 -26.10 5.78
CA ASP A 154 49.66 -26.58 4.95
C ASP A 154 48.47 -26.95 5.85
N HIS A 155 47.71 -25.94 6.27
CA HIS A 155 46.51 -26.12 7.09
C HIS A 155 45.39 -25.14 6.72
N LYS A 156 44.15 -25.62 6.72
CA LYS A 156 42.96 -24.82 6.35
C LYS A 156 42.75 -23.58 7.22
N LEU A 157 43.20 -23.62 8.47
CA LEU A 157 43.13 -22.49 9.42
C LEU A 157 44.19 -21.40 9.16
N ASN A 158 45.16 -21.63 8.26
CA ASN A 158 46.15 -20.61 7.88
C ASN A 158 45.61 -19.66 6.78
N ILE A 159 44.45 -19.98 6.21
CA ILE A 159 43.79 -19.12 5.22
C ILE A 159 42.95 -18.10 6.01
N PRO A 160 43.07 -16.79 5.74
CA PRO A 160 42.23 -15.78 6.36
C PRO A 160 40.74 -16.12 6.18
N LEU A 161 39.94 -15.90 7.23
CA LEU A 161 38.49 -16.02 7.15
C LEU A 161 37.98 -14.92 6.20
N GLU A 162 37.51 -15.31 5.02
CA GLU A 162 36.77 -14.43 4.13
C GLU A 162 35.37 -14.18 4.73
N ILE A 163 34.88 -12.94 4.61
CA ILE A 163 33.48 -12.63 4.90
C ILE A 163 32.66 -13.39 3.86
N ASP A 164 31.67 -14.14 4.30
CA ASP A 164 30.76 -14.83 3.37
C ASP A 164 29.80 -13.79 2.79
N GLU A 165 30.16 -13.18 1.65
CA GLU A 165 29.32 -12.22 0.94
C GLU A 165 28.00 -12.86 0.43
N ASP A 166 27.91 -14.19 0.40
CA ASP A 166 26.72 -14.94 0.02
C ASP A 166 25.76 -15.19 1.22
N ASP A 167 26.08 -14.75 2.44
CA ASP A 167 25.16 -14.83 3.59
C ASP A 167 23.98 -13.86 3.41
N PRO A 168 22.73 -14.36 3.32
CA PRO A 168 21.54 -13.52 3.18
C PRO A 168 21.34 -12.50 4.31
N LEU A 169 21.88 -12.77 5.52
CA LEU A 169 21.80 -11.87 6.67
C LEU A 169 22.81 -10.73 6.62
N LEU A 170 23.83 -10.84 5.76
CA LEU A 170 24.86 -9.82 5.53
C LEU A 170 24.73 -9.11 4.19
N ASN A 171 23.73 -9.48 3.38
CA ASN A 171 23.51 -8.89 2.06
C ASN A 171 22.38 -7.83 2.11
N PRO A 172 22.68 -6.53 1.88
CA PRO A 172 21.68 -5.46 1.91
C PRO A 172 20.47 -5.70 1.00
N SER A 173 20.70 -6.29 -0.19
CA SER A 173 19.62 -6.55 -1.15
C SER A 173 18.68 -7.68 -0.71
N ALA A 174 19.22 -8.70 -0.03
CA ALA A 174 18.42 -9.79 0.53
C ALA A 174 17.59 -9.32 1.74
N ILE A 175 18.20 -8.50 2.61
CA ILE A 175 17.52 -7.90 3.76
C ILE A 175 16.38 -7.00 3.31
N ALA A 176 16.61 -6.11 2.34
CA ALA A 176 15.59 -5.21 1.81
C ALA A 176 14.40 -5.99 1.22
N SER A 177 14.64 -7.11 0.53
CA SER A 177 13.57 -7.90 -0.08
C SER A 177 12.73 -8.69 0.93
N VAL A 178 13.29 -9.09 2.07
CA VAL A 178 12.60 -9.99 3.03
C VAL A 178 12.08 -9.23 4.24
N HIS A 179 12.84 -8.26 4.74
CA HIS A 179 12.56 -7.52 5.97
C HIS A 179 12.37 -6.01 5.75
N GLY A 180 12.45 -5.52 4.51
CA GLY A 180 12.37 -4.10 4.18
C GLY A 180 11.13 -3.42 4.76
N ASP A 181 9.94 -3.95 4.46
CA ASP A 181 8.66 -3.38 4.91
C ASP A 181 8.59 -3.25 6.45
N TYR A 182 9.03 -4.29 7.16
CA TYR A 182 9.05 -4.27 8.64
C TYR A 182 9.99 -3.20 9.19
N ILE A 183 11.18 -3.04 8.60
CA ILE A 183 12.16 -2.04 9.04
C ILE A 183 11.69 -0.63 8.68
N ILE A 184 11.07 -0.44 7.51
CA ILE A 184 10.48 0.82 7.06
C ILE A 184 9.42 1.29 8.06
N ASP A 185 8.49 0.42 8.44
CA ASP A 185 7.43 0.76 9.41
C ASP A 185 8.03 1.19 10.75
N ARG A 186 9.06 0.48 11.24
CA ARG A 186 9.73 0.83 12.50
C ARG A 186 10.47 2.15 12.46
N VAL A 187 11.17 2.45 11.37
CA VAL A 187 11.86 3.72 11.18
C VAL A 187 10.86 4.87 11.08
N ALA A 188 9.80 4.70 10.29
CA ALA A 188 8.75 5.70 10.13
C ALA A 188 8.04 6.00 11.47
N ASP A 189 7.67 4.97 12.23
CA ASP A 189 7.05 5.11 13.55
C ASP A 189 7.96 5.86 14.52
N SER A 190 9.26 5.53 14.59
CA SER A 190 10.19 6.19 15.49
C SER A 190 10.44 7.65 15.11
N PHE A 191 10.63 7.94 13.82
CA PHE A 191 10.86 9.30 13.34
C PHE A 191 9.62 10.17 13.54
N SER A 192 8.41 9.61 13.40
CA SER A 192 7.16 10.34 13.64
C SER A 192 6.98 10.79 15.09
N GLN A 193 7.60 10.08 16.04
CA GLN A 193 7.57 10.39 17.47
C GLN A 193 8.63 11.40 17.89
N ASN A 194 9.63 11.66 17.03
CA ASN A 194 10.74 12.55 17.34
C ASN A 194 10.52 13.95 16.74
N GLU A 195 10.45 14.98 17.60
CA GLU A 195 10.18 16.37 17.20
C GLU A 195 11.27 17.00 16.32
N ASP A 196 12.48 16.42 16.31
CA ASP A 196 13.63 16.90 15.54
C ASP A 196 13.51 16.56 14.04
N PHE A 197 12.63 15.62 13.68
CA PHE A 197 12.37 15.26 12.29
C PHE A 197 11.02 15.81 11.82
N VAL A 198 10.94 16.08 10.53
CA VAL A 198 9.71 16.50 9.86
C VAL A 198 9.48 15.59 8.65
N PHE A 199 8.25 15.12 8.48
CA PHE A 199 7.83 14.28 7.35
C PHE A 199 6.90 15.03 6.42
N ILE A 200 7.26 15.11 5.14
CA ILE A 200 6.49 15.81 4.11
C ILE A 200 6.63 15.03 2.81
N ALA A 201 5.51 14.78 2.14
CA ALA A 201 5.47 14.17 0.80
C ALA A 201 6.32 12.89 0.65
N GLY A 202 6.33 12.03 1.68
CA GLY A 202 7.10 10.78 1.64
C GLY A 202 8.58 10.93 2.02
N ARG A 203 9.03 12.11 2.46
CA ARG A 203 10.43 12.38 2.81
C ARG A 203 10.61 12.96 4.21
N TRP A 204 11.72 12.61 4.85
CA TRP A 204 12.14 13.07 6.16
C TRP A 204 13.26 14.11 6.06
N PHE A 205 13.22 15.10 6.94
CA PHE A 205 14.28 16.10 7.07
C PHE A 205 14.43 16.65 8.50
N PRO A 206 15.63 17.07 8.92
CA PRO A 206 15.85 17.69 10.23
C PRO A 206 15.21 19.08 10.33
N ARG A 207 14.37 19.28 11.35
CA ARG A 207 13.71 20.55 11.65
C ARG A 207 14.67 21.74 11.79
N PRO A 208 15.86 21.62 12.44
CA PRO A 208 16.75 22.77 12.66
C PRO A 208 17.35 23.38 11.40
N LEU A 209 17.33 22.67 10.27
CA LEU A 209 17.87 23.15 8.99
C LEU A 209 16.84 23.92 8.16
N LEU A 210 15.56 23.90 8.54
CA LEU A 210 14.49 24.52 7.77
C LEU A 210 14.62 26.04 7.71
N LEU A 211 14.31 26.60 6.54
CA LEU A 211 14.25 28.04 6.33
C LEU A 211 12.96 28.59 6.92
N ASP A 212 13.04 29.74 7.57
CA ASP A 212 11.86 30.43 8.12
C ASP A 212 10.97 30.97 7.00
N VAL A 213 9.72 30.50 6.96
CA VAL A 213 8.73 30.92 5.96
C VAL A 213 7.78 31.92 6.59
N SER A 214 7.97 33.20 6.28
CA SER A 214 7.11 34.25 6.80
C SER A 214 5.70 34.20 6.21
N ALA A 215 4.71 34.71 6.96
CA ALA A 215 3.35 34.90 6.46
C ALA A 215 3.27 35.74 5.17
N GLY A 216 4.26 36.61 4.92
CA GLY A 216 4.37 37.37 3.67
C GLY A 216 4.61 36.48 2.45
N ILE A 217 5.46 35.45 2.60
CA ILE A 217 5.73 34.44 1.55
C ILE A 217 4.47 33.63 1.28
N LEU A 218 3.77 33.18 2.33
CA LEU A 218 2.51 32.44 2.17
C LEU A 218 1.43 33.28 1.47
N ASN A 219 1.35 34.58 1.74
CA ASN A 219 0.43 35.47 1.02
C ASN A 219 0.79 35.65 -0.46
N LEU A 220 2.08 35.61 -0.80
CA LEU A 220 2.51 35.60 -2.20
C LEU A 220 2.15 34.29 -2.87
N ALA A 221 2.40 33.14 -2.23
CA ALA A 221 2.00 31.83 -2.73
C ALA A 221 0.47 31.77 -2.97
N ASP A 222 -0.33 32.28 -2.03
CA ASP A 222 -1.78 32.41 -2.18
C ASP A 222 -2.16 33.21 -3.42
N ALA A 223 -1.55 34.37 -3.64
CA ALA A 223 -1.81 35.20 -4.81
C ALA A 223 -1.40 34.52 -6.13
N VAL A 224 -0.28 33.78 -6.14
CA VAL A 224 0.20 33.06 -7.32
C VAL A 224 -0.76 31.93 -7.70
N LEU A 225 -1.25 31.18 -6.72
CA LEU A 225 -2.26 30.14 -6.94
C LEU A 225 -3.61 30.76 -7.35
N ASP A 226 -4.02 31.88 -6.76
CA ASP A 226 -5.27 32.58 -7.09
C ASP A 226 -5.27 33.05 -8.55
N MET A 227 -4.12 33.54 -9.05
CA MET A 227 -3.92 33.90 -10.45
C MET A 227 -3.95 32.69 -11.40
N SER A 228 -3.77 31.47 -10.88
CA SER A 228 -3.75 30.21 -11.62
C SER A 228 -5.03 29.39 -11.37
N GLU A 229 -6.16 30.06 -11.10
CA GLU A 229 -7.47 29.42 -10.84
C GLU A 229 -7.43 28.38 -9.71
N GLY A 230 -6.61 28.67 -8.69
CA GLY A 230 -6.43 27.83 -7.52
C GLY A 230 -5.28 26.83 -7.62
N GLY A 231 -4.75 26.56 -8.83
CA GLY A 231 -3.66 25.60 -9.06
C GLY A 231 -4.08 24.43 -9.98
N PRO A 232 -3.43 23.26 -9.90
CA PRO A 232 -2.36 22.90 -8.98
C PRO A 232 -1.03 23.46 -9.48
N LEU A 233 -0.16 23.91 -8.58
CA LEU A 233 1.20 24.33 -8.94
C LEU A 233 2.25 23.56 -8.13
N PRO A 234 3.33 23.08 -8.78
CA PRO A 234 4.48 22.54 -8.08
C PRO A 234 5.17 23.61 -7.23
N THR A 235 5.78 23.19 -6.13
CA THR A 235 6.50 24.07 -5.20
C THR A 235 7.65 24.79 -5.89
N ALA A 236 8.38 24.10 -6.77
CA ALA A 236 9.39 24.70 -7.63
C ALA A 236 8.87 25.86 -8.52
N GLU A 237 7.59 25.87 -8.91
CA GLU A 237 7.00 27.00 -9.65
C GLU A 237 6.58 28.14 -8.73
N LEU A 238 6.07 27.84 -7.54
CA LEU A 238 5.77 28.83 -6.52
C LEU A 238 7.04 29.57 -6.10
N LEU A 239 8.13 28.85 -5.87
CA LEU A 239 9.45 29.40 -5.51
C LEU A 239 10.00 30.43 -6.51
N LYS A 240 9.66 30.33 -7.80
CA LYS A 240 10.09 31.32 -8.81
C LYS A 240 9.41 32.67 -8.64
N GLN A 241 8.25 32.69 -7.98
CA GLN A 241 7.44 33.89 -7.80
C GLN A 241 7.46 34.42 -6.38
N VAL A 242 7.76 33.56 -5.40
CA VAL A 242 8.01 33.99 -4.02
C VAL A 242 9.49 34.35 -3.85
N ASP A 243 9.76 35.53 -3.29
CA ASP A 243 11.14 36.01 -3.05
C ASP A 243 11.73 35.35 -1.78
N MET A 244 11.91 34.02 -1.84
CA MET A 244 12.47 33.23 -0.74
C MET A 244 14.00 33.17 -0.89
N PRO A 245 14.77 33.38 0.20
CA PRO A 245 16.22 33.22 0.14
C PRO A 245 16.58 31.74 0.00
N SER A 246 16.71 31.25 -1.23
CA SER A 246 17.05 29.85 -1.53
C SER A 246 18.51 29.47 -1.20
N GLY A 247 19.34 30.45 -0.82
CA GLY A 247 20.74 30.21 -0.49
C GLY A 247 21.48 29.45 -1.60
N ASP A 248 22.29 28.47 -1.22
CA ASP A 248 22.99 27.56 -2.14
C ASP A 248 22.21 26.24 -2.40
N ASN A 249 21.07 26.02 -1.74
CA ASN A 249 20.34 24.74 -1.76
C ASN A 249 18.83 24.93 -2.04
N GLU A 250 18.45 24.84 -3.32
CA GLU A 250 17.05 24.98 -3.76
C GLU A 250 16.12 23.92 -3.17
N LYS A 251 16.61 22.70 -2.94
CA LYS A 251 15.80 21.60 -2.36
C LYS A 251 15.39 21.88 -0.92
N LEU A 252 16.25 22.57 -0.17
CA LEU A 252 15.94 22.99 1.19
C LEU A 252 14.83 24.04 1.20
N ALA A 253 14.89 25.00 0.26
CA ALA A 253 13.86 26.01 0.10
C ALA A 253 12.51 25.40 -0.31
N GLU A 254 12.53 24.42 -1.21
CA GLU A 254 11.34 23.67 -1.63
C GLU A 254 10.71 22.94 -0.44
N PHE A 255 11.49 22.14 0.28
CA PHE A 255 11.01 21.41 1.44
C PHE A 255 10.49 22.32 2.56
N SER A 256 11.16 23.45 2.81
CA SER A 256 10.73 24.43 3.81
C SER A 256 9.41 25.10 3.42
N LEU A 257 9.23 25.42 2.13
CA LEU A 257 7.98 26.00 1.63
C LEU A 257 6.85 24.97 1.66
N ASP A 258 7.11 23.71 1.30
CA ASP A 258 6.12 22.64 1.40
C ASP A 258 5.59 22.48 2.82
N LEU A 259 6.48 22.52 3.82
CA LEU A 259 6.06 22.45 5.23
C LEU A 259 5.12 23.59 5.59
N ALA A 260 5.51 24.81 5.25
CA ALA A 260 4.77 26.00 5.61
C ALA A 260 3.40 26.06 4.91
N LEU A 261 3.30 25.54 3.68
CA LEU A 261 2.04 25.39 2.97
C LEU A 261 1.18 24.28 3.57
N GLN A 262 1.77 23.15 3.99
CA GLN A 262 1.05 22.05 4.64
C GLN A 262 0.45 22.45 5.98
N GLU A 263 1.16 23.27 6.76
CA GLU A 263 0.70 23.75 8.07
C GLU A 263 -0.38 24.85 7.98
N ASP A 264 -0.52 25.51 6.82
CA ASP A 264 -1.49 26.59 6.60
C ASP A 264 -2.78 26.07 5.95
N GLU A 265 -3.92 26.25 6.64
CA GLU A 265 -5.23 25.72 6.26
C GLU A 265 -5.75 26.21 4.89
N ARG A 266 -5.17 27.26 4.30
CA ARG A 266 -5.57 27.80 3.00
C ARG A 266 -5.17 26.91 1.83
N PHE A 267 -4.13 26.12 2.00
CA PHE A 267 -3.55 25.29 0.95
C PHE A 267 -3.94 23.82 1.17
N ASP A 268 -4.07 23.09 0.08
CA ASP A 268 -4.24 21.64 0.08
C ASP A 268 -3.18 21.04 -0.86
N GLU A 269 -2.56 19.95 -0.44
CA GLU A 269 -1.62 19.18 -1.27
C GLU A 269 -2.46 18.23 -2.11
N VAL A 270 -2.33 18.31 -3.44
CA VAL A 270 -3.18 17.58 -4.38
C VAL A 270 -2.38 16.84 -5.43
N GLY A 271 -1.07 16.74 -5.25
CA GLY A 271 -0.14 16.08 -6.15
C GLY A 271 -0.29 14.57 -6.17
N THR A 272 0.38 13.96 -7.14
CA THR A 272 0.44 12.50 -7.29
C THR A 272 1.66 11.95 -6.55
N SER A 273 1.70 10.66 -6.26
CA SER A 273 2.81 10.04 -5.51
C SER A 273 4.19 10.41 -6.09
N GLY A 274 4.97 11.13 -5.29
CA GLY A 274 6.33 11.57 -5.62
C GLY A 274 6.43 13.00 -6.16
N GLU A 275 5.31 13.64 -6.50
CA GLU A 275 5.23 15.03 -6.98
C GLU A 275 4.36 15.86 -6.03
N VAL A 276 4.94 16.90 -5.43
CA VAL A 276 4.20 17.83 -4.57
C VAL A 276 3.55 18.91 -5.44
N SER A 277 2.25 19.11 -5.26
CA SER A 277 1.54 20.20 -5.93
C SER A 277 0.46 20.79 -5.04
N TRP A 278 0.40 22.12 -5.02
CA TRP A 278 -0.45 22.86 -4.10
C TRP A 278 -1.67 23.44 -4.81
N PHE A 279 -2.80 23.42 -4.12
CA PHE A 279 -4.05 24.03 -4.55
C PHE A 279 -4.64 24.92 -3.46
N LEU A 280 -5.39 25.96 -3.84
CA LEU A 280 -6.14 26.77 -2.88
C LEU A 280 -7.44 26.08 -2.49
N LYS A 281 -7.54 25.72 -1.21
CA LYS A 281 -8.69 25.01 -0.64
C LYS A 281 -10.01 25.72 -0.89
N ARG A 282 -10.03 27.07 -0.85
CA ARG A 282 -11.23 27.89 -1.11
C ARG A 282 -11.73 27.83 -2.55
N GLN A 283 -10.88 27.45 -3.50
CA GLN A 283 -11.20 27.37 -4.92
C GLN A 283 -11.46 25.92 -5.37
N GLU A 284 -11.35 24.94 -4.46
CA GLU A 284 -11.73 23.56 -4.77
C GLU A 284 -13.22 23.46 -5.10
N PRO A 285 -13.61 22.52 -5.99
CA PRO A 285 -15.00 22.24 -6.22
C PRO A 285 -15.72 21.87 -4.92
N LYS A 286 -16.94 22.38 -4.73
CA LYS A 286 -17.73 22.10 -3.52
C LYS A 286 -17.93 20.61 -3.28
N ASP A 287 -18.16 19.85 -4.35
CA ASP A 287 -18.39 18.40 -4.32
C ASP A 287 -17.08 17.59 -4.11
N VAL A 288 -15.93 18.25 -4.00
CA VAL A 288 -14.64 17.66 -3.56
C VAL A 288 -14.39 17.98 -2.08
N LEU A 289 -14.82 19.17 -1.64
CA LEU A 289 -14.76 19.60 -0.24
C LEU A 289 -15.79 18.86 0.63
N GLU A 290 -17.00 18.66 0.12
CA GLU A 290 -18.12 18.04 0.82
C GLU A 290 -18.69 16.91 -0.04
N THR A 291 -18.97 15.75 0.58
CA THR A 291 -19.64 14.66 -0.12
C THR A 291 -20.99 15.13 -0.69
N PRO A 292 -21.24 14.94 -2.01
CA PRO A 292 -22.52 15.26 -2.63
C PRO A 292 -23.69 14.60 -1.90
N ILE A 293 -24.84 15.29 -1.80
CA ILE A 293 -26.02 14.77 -1.08
C ILE A 293 -26.49 13.41 -1.58
N PHE A 294 -26.29 13.12 -2.87
CA PHE A 294 -26.67 11.85 -3.50
C PHE A 294 -25.79 10.67 -3.08
N LEU A 295 -24.54 10.92 -2.68
CA LEU A 295 -23.59 9.88 -2.27
C LEU A 295 -23.59 9.66 -0.75
N LYS A 296 -24.29 10.49 0.03
CA LYS A 296 -24.37 10.35 1.49
C LYS A 296 -25.13 9.09 1.87
N TYR A 297 -24.40 8.10 2.36
CA TYR A 297 -24.95 6.85 2.88
C TYR A 297 -24.94 6.82 4.41
N LYS A 298 -26.01 6.27 4.99
CA LYS A 298 -26.08 5.91 6.40
C LYS A 298 -26.05 4.38 6.50
N PRO A 299 -25.04 3.78 7.15
CA PRO A 299 -24.91 2.33 7.27
C PRO A 299 -26.21 1.66 7.73
N ILE A 300 -26.60 0.63 7.00
CA ILE A 300 -27.78 -0.20 7.30
C ILE A 300 -27.24 -1.51 7.86
N GLU A 301 -27.67 -1.90 9.05
CA GLU A 301 -27.33 -3.21 9.60
C GLU A 301 -28.04 -4.33 8.83
N TYR A 302 -27.28 -5.36 8.44
CA TYR A 302 -27.80 -6.55 7.78
C TYR A 302 -26.99 -7.79 8.19
N ASP A 303 -27.61 -8.95 8.03
CA ASP A 303 -26.95 -10.23 8.25
C ASP A 303 -26.25 -10.69 6.95
N ASN A 304 -24.92 -10.70 6.94
CA ASN A 304 -24.15 -11.16 5.77
C ASN A 304 -24.28 -12.68 5.53
N SER A 305 -24.68 -13.46 6.54
CA SER A 305 -24.78 -14.92 6.42
C SER A 305 -25.95 -15.39 5.54
N VAL A 306 -26.95 -14.54 5.32
CA VAL A 306 -28.10 -14.87 4.46
C VAL A 306 -27.83 -14.67 2.98
N LEU A 307 -26.70 -14.05 2.60
CA LEU A 307 -26.37 -13.82 1.19
C LEU A 307 -25.89 -15.11 0.52
N THR A 308 -26.57 -15.50 -0.56
CA THR A 308 -26.22 -16.66 -1.39
C THR A 308 -25.05 -16.35 -2.34
N ASP A 309 -24.44 -17.38 -2.93
CA ASP A 309 -23.35 -17.20 -3.89
C ASP A 309 -23.79 -16.41 -5.14
N GLU A 310 -25.03 -16.59 -5.59
CA GLU A 310 -25.63 -15.78 -6.68
C GLU A 310 -25.70 -14.30 -6.29
N MET A 311 -26.11 -13.99 -5.06
CA MET A 311 -26.16 -12.62 -4.54
C MET A 311 -24.77 -12.00 -4.46
N ARG A 312 -23.78 -12.74 -3.95
CA ARG A 312 -22.38 -12.28 -3.88
C ARG A 312 -21.83 -12.02 -5.28
N SER A 313 -22.11 -12.89 -6.24
CA SER A 313 -21.69 -12.71 -7.63
C SER A 313 -22.30 -11.44 -8.24
N MET A 314 -23.56 -11.12 -7.91
CA MET A 314 -24.17 -9.87 -8.33
C MET A 314 -23.51 -8.64 -7.68
N VAL A 315 -23.20 -8.69 -6.37
CA VAL A 315 -22.47 -7.60 -5.67
C VAL A 315 -21.15 -7.33 -6.37
N HIS A 316 -20.37 -8.37 -6.66
CA HIS A 316 -19.10 -8.26 -7.38
C HIS A 316 -19.24 -7.63 -8.76
N ARG A 317 -20.31 -7.95 -9.49
CA ARG A 317 -20.58 -7.38 -10.82
C ARG A 317 -21.03 -5.92 -10.76
N LEU A 318 -21.72 -5.50 -9.70
CA LEU A 318 -22.22 -4.13 -9.56
C LEU A 318 -21.13 -3.14 -9.16
N GLN A 319 -20.12 -3.59 -8.41
CA GLN A 319 -18.94 -2.79 -8.04
C GLN A 319 -19.29 -1.44 -7.42
N ASP A 320 -20.15 -1.45 -6.39
CA ASP A 320 -20.51 -0.28 -5.61
C ASP A 320 -19.37 0.11 -4.65
N GLU A 321 -19.06 1.39 -4.51
CA GLU A 321 -17.96 1.91 -3.69
C GLU A 321 -18.18 1.74 -2.17
N LEU A 322 -19.42 1.53 -1.75
CA LEU A 322 -19.80 1.32 -0.35
C LEU A 322 -19.86 -0.17 0.04
N SER A 323 -19.69 -1.07 -0.94
CA SER A 323 -19.53 -2.50 -0.67
C SER A 323 -18.22 -2.77 0.09
N PRO A 324 -18.16 -3.81 0.94
CA PRO A 324 -16.93 -4.21 1.61
C PRO A 324 -15.80 -4.41 0.61
N ARG A 325 -14.63 -3.86 0.91
CA ARG A 325 -13.44 -3.97 0.05
C ARG A 325 -12.93 -5.41 0.10
N GLU A 326 -13.09 -6.12 -1.00
CA GLU A 326 -12.40 -7.37 -1.25
C GLU A 326 -11.25 -7.06 -2.22
N ASP A 327 -10.01 -7.32 -1.80
CA ASP A 327 -8.84 -7.14 -2.66
C ASP A 327 -8.85 -8.24 -3.71
N ILE A 328 -9.16 -7.85 -4.95
CA ILE A 328 -9.10 -8.75 -6.10
C ILE A 328 -7.77 -8.49 -6.82
N GLU A 329 -6.97 -9.55 -6.96
CA GLU A 329 -5.72 -9.57 -7.73
C GLU A 329 -5.99 -9.64 -9.25
N GLU A 330 -6.78 -8.72 -9.78
CA GLU A 330 -6.85 -8.53 -11.23
C GLU A 330 -5.95 -7.36 -11.63
N ASP A 331 -5.01 -7.62 -12.55
CA ASP A 331 -4.26 -6.62 -13.30
C ASP A 331 -5.21 -6.00 -14.33
N VAL A 332 -5.86 -4.91 -13.96
CA VAL A 332 -6.91 -4.32 -14.80
C VAL A 332 -6.37 -3.05 -15.47
N ASN A 333 -5.67 -3.20 -16.60
CA ASN A 333 -5.31 -2.07 -17.48
C ASN A 333 -6.54 -1.41 -18.14
N LYS A 334 -7.73 -2.04 -18.02
CA LYS A 334 -9.01 -1.56 -18.57
C LYS A 334 -10.16 -1.92 -17.66
N TYR A 335 -10.80 -0.93 -17.07
CA TYR A 335 -11.89 -1.12 -16.13
C TYR A 335 -13.23 -0.73 -16.77
N GLU A 336 -14.28 -1.53 -16.53
CA GLU A 336 -15.64 -1.22 -16.95
C GLU A 336 -16.54 -1.10 -15.72
N THR A 337 -17.41 -0.10 -15.67
CA THR A 337 -18.36 0.06 -14.56
C THR A 337 -19.71 0.57 -15.03
N ASN A 338 -20.77 0.17 -14.32
CA ASN A 338 -22.12 0.62 -14.56
C ASN A 338 -22.40 1.90 -13.78
N LEU A 339 -22.78 2.97 -14.48
CA LEU A 339 -23.01 4.25 -13.83
C LEU A 339 -24.33 4.27 -13.06
N LEU A 340 -24.27 4.42 -11.73
CA LEU A 340 -25.46 4.61 -10.90
C LEU A 340 -26.00 6.04 -10.97
N PHE A 341 -27.29 6.20 -10.67
CA PHE A 341 -27.93 7.52 -10.65
C PHE A 341 -27.23 8.53 -9.72
N PRO A 342 -26.84 8.18 -8.47
CA PRO A 342 -26.16 9.13 -7.58
C PRO A 342 -24.87 9.70 -8.19
N HIS A 343 -24.06 8.85 -8.81
CA HIS A 343 -22.83 9.23 -9.50
C HIS A 343 -23.09 10.03 -10.78
N TRP A 344 -24.05 9.62 -11.59
CA TRP A 344 -24.48 10.40 -12.76
C TRP A 344 -24.96 11.81 -12.38
N ARG A 345 -25.74 11.90 -11.29
CA ARG A 345 -26.30 13.16 -10.84
C ARG A 345 -25.24 14.08 -10.25
N ALA A 346 -24.29 13.54 -9.49
CA ALA A 346 -23.15 14.26 -8.92
C ALA A 346 -22.01 14.52 -9.93
N GLY A 347 -22.01 13.86 -11.10
CA GLY A 347 -20.90 13.97 -12.05
C GLY A 347 -19.63 13.28 -11.56
N THR A 348 -19.80 12.16 -10.85
CA THR A 348 -18.71 11.39 -10.25
C THR A 348 -18.67 9.96 -10.79
N LEU A 349 -17.63 9.21 -10.41
CA LEU A 349 -17.53 7.75 -10.54
C LEU A 349 -17.23 7.10 -9.18
N PRO A 350 -17.71 5.87 -8.93
CA PRO A 350 -17.39 5.11 -7.72
C PRO A 350 -15.92 4.70 -7.74
N LEU A 351 -15.15 4.98 -6.67
CA LEU A 351 -13.75 4.57 -6.53
C LEU A 351 -13.67 3.24 -5.77
N THR A 352 -13.79 2.13 -6.49
CA THR A 352 -13.61 0.78 -5.94
C THR A 352 -12.12 0.44 -5.77
N PRO A 353 -11.76 -0.60 -4.98
CA PRO A 353 -10.36 -1.03 -4.85
C PRO A 353 -9.68 -1.29 -6.20
N ASN A 354 -10.35 -1.98 -7.12
CA ASN A 354 -9.83 -2.26 -8.46
C ASN A 354 -9.67 -0.99 -9.28
N LEU A 355 -10.66 -0.09 -9.23
CA LEU A 355 -10.58 1.17 -9.96
C LEU A 355 -9.52 2.11 -9.39
N SER A 356 -9.27 2.07 -8.08
CA SER A 356 -8.27 2.91 -7.44
C SER A 356 -6.85 2.72 -7.97
N LYS A 357 -6.56 1.54 -8.54
CA LYS A 357 -5.26 1.23 -9.18
C LYS A 357 -5.03 2.02 -10.48
N LEU A 358 -6.09 2.41 -11.19
CA LEU A 358 -6.00 3.22 -12.42
C LEU A 358 -5.78 4.70 -12.13
N PHE A 359 -6.06 5.15 -10.91
CA PHE A 359 -5.94 6.55 -10.54
C PHE A 359 -4.61 6.79 -9.83
N PRO A 360 -4.02 7.99 -9.98
CA PRO A 360 -2.82 8.34 -9.25
C PRO A 360 -3.07 8.28 -7.74
N SER A 361 -2.14 7.64 -7.01
CA SER A 361 -2.15 7.64 -5.56
C SER A 361 -1.45 8.87 -5.01
N ALA A 362 -1.58 9.10 -3.71
CA ALA A 362 -0.78 10.06 -2.96
C ALA A 362 -0.39 9.45 -1.61
N TYR A 363 0.77 9.81 -1.09
CA TYR A 363 1.26 9.30 0.19
C TYR A 363 0.40 9.75 1.37
N ILE A 364 0.04 11.05 1.39
CA ILE A 364 -0.62 11.68 2.54
C ILE A 364 -1.98 12.25 2.14
N SER A 365 -2.08 12.75 0.91
CA SER A 365 -3.16 13.65 0.55
C SER A 365 -4.51 12.94 0.41
N PRO A 366 -5.56 13.48 1.06
CA PRO A 366 -6.90 12.89 1.01
C PRO A 366 -7.54 13.06 -0.37
N ARG A 367 -7.02 14.00 -1.15
CA ARG A 367 -7.49 14.36 -2.48
C ARG A 367 -6.33 14.42 -3.43
N VAL A 368 -6.54 13.97 -4.66
CA VAL A 368 -5.53 14.03 -5.71
C VAL A 368 -6.16 14.66 -6.94
N ARG A 369 -5.51 15.68 -7.49
CA ARG A 369 -5.92 16.29 -8.75
C ARG A 369 -5.16 15.63 -9.89
N PHE A 370 -5.90 15.25 -10.93
CA PHE A 370 -5.34 14.56 -12.09
C PHE A 370 -6.08 15.00 -13.36
N ILE A 371 -5.70 14.43 -14.50
CA ILE A 371 -6.29 14.78 -15.80
C ILE A 371 -7.12 13.62 -16.33
N LEU A 372 -8.39 13.90 -16.62
CA LEU A 372 -9.25 13.04 -17.41
C LEU A 372 -9.08 13.37 -18.88
N VAL A 373 -9.07 12.34 -19.72
CA VAL A 373 -8.94 12.46 -21.17
C VAL A 373 -10.11 11.73 -21.83
N ASP A 374 -10.87 12.42 -22.67
CA ASP A 374 -11.90 11.79 -23.47
C ASP A 374 -11.26 10.86 -24.53
N GLY A 375 -11.62 9.57 -24.51
CA GLY A 375 -11.05 8.57 -25.41
C GLY A 375 -11.34 8.74 -26.91
N ASP A 376 -12.41 9.46 -27.29
CA ASP A 376 -12.73 9.70 -28.71
C ASP A 376 -12.19 11.05 -29.21
N THR A 377 -12.23 12.09 -28.38
CA THR A 377 -11.85 13.45 -28.80
C THR A 377 -10.41 13.82 -28.42
N GLY A 378 -9.84 13.15 -27.42
CA GLY A 378 -8.57 13.52 -26.79
C GLY A 378 -8.64 14.80 -25.95
N GLU A 379 -9.85 15.32 -25.70
CA GLU A 379 -10.05 16.50 -24.86
C GLU A 379 -9.64 16.20 -23.42
N LYS A 380 -8.79 17.06 -22.85
CA LYS A 380 -8.30 16.95 -21.49
C LYS A 380 -9.08 17.88 -20.58
N PHE A 381 -9.50 17.37 -19.42
CA PHE A 381 -10.24 18.13 -18.42
C PHE A 381 -9.86 17.67 -17.01
N PRO A 382 -9.99 18.53 -15.99
CA PRO A 382 -9.54 18.22 -14.65
C PRO A 382 -10.44 17.19 -13.96
N GLY A 383 -9.82 16.24 -13.26
CA GLY A 383 -10.47 15.28 -12.39
C GLY A 383 -9.93 15.36 -10.96
N TRP A 384 -10.73 14.91 -10.00
CA TRP A 384 -10.35 14.84 -8.59
C TRP A 384 -10.65 13.46 -8.02
N VAL A 385 -9.66 12.82 -7.42
CA VAL A 385 -9.85 11.60 -6.63
C VAL A 385 -10.12 12.02 -5.19
N VAL A 386 -11.27 11.65 -4.65
CA VAL A 386 -11.66 11.88 -3.27
C VAL A 386 -11.54 10.56 -2.53
N ARG A 387 -10.37 10.32 -1.92
CA ARG A 387 -9.96 8.96 -1.49
C ARG A 387 -10.71 8.45 -0.28
N LEU A 388 -10.91 9.32 0.73
CA LEU A 388 -11.56 8.94 1.98
C LEU A 388 -13.03 8.58 1.76
N GLU A 389 -13.71 9.34 0.91
CA GLU A 389 -15.13 9.16 0.59
C GLU A 389 -15.38 8.23 -0.60
N GLY A 390 -14.34 7.83 -1.33
CA GLY A 390 -14.41 6.75 -2.33
C GLY A 390 -15.05 7.13 -3.66
N TYR A 391 -14.77 8.32 -4.21
CA TYR A 391 -15.26 8.67 -5.55
C TYR A 391 -14.31 9.57 -6.34
N VAL A 392 -14.52 9.63 -7.65
CA VAL A 392 -13.82 10.51 -8.58
C VAL A 392 -14.77 11.58 -9.10
N TYR A 393 -14.40 12.85 -9.03
CA TYR A 393 -15.20 14.00 -9.47
C TYR A 393 -14.64 14.62 -10.77
N GLY A 394 -15.52 15.21 -11.58
CA GLY A 394 -15.15 15.97 -12.79
C GLY A 394 -15.85 15.54 -14.09
N LEU A 395 -16.84 14.65 -14.02
CA LEU A 395 -17.42 14.00 -15.21
C LEU A 395 -18.78 14.55 -15.62
N LYS A 396 -19.30 15.57 -14.92
CA LYS A 396 -20.67 16.08 -15.16
C LYS A 396 -20.89 16.58 -16.59
N ASP A 397 -19.99 17.42 -17.06
CA ASP A 397 -20.07 18.02 -18.39
C ASP A 397 -19.81 16.98 -19.47
N TRP A 398 -18.88 16.05 -19.21
CA TRP A 398 -18.60 14.92 -20.08
C TRP A 398 -19.81 13.98 -20.23
N TYR A 399 -20.49 13.62 -19.13
CA TYR A 399 -21.74 12.86 -19.18
C TYR A 399 -22.80 13.55 -20.04
N THR A 400 -22.93 14.87 -19.90
CA THR A 400 -23.90 15.66 -20.64
C THR A 400 -23.59 15.71 -22.14
N SER A 401 -22.32 15.92 -22.50
CA SER A 401 -21.87 16.00 -23.90
C SER A 401 -22.03 14.66 -24.63
N ARG A 402 -21.71 13.56 -23.95
CA ARG A 402 -21.81 12.19 -24.49
C ARG A 402 -23.23 11.60 -24.41
N GLY A 403 -24.13 12.23 -23.65
CA GLY A 403 -25.49 11.72 -23.45
C GLY A 403 -25.53 10.44 -22.62
N VAL A 404 -24.63 10.34 -21.65
CA VAL A 404 -24.56 9.28 -20.65
C VAL A 404 -25.79 9.35 -19.74
N MET A 405 -26.33 8.19 -19.39
CA MET A 405 -27.49 8.03 -18.50
C MET A 405 -27.19 7.00 -17.39
N PRO A 406 -27.96 7.00 -16.29
CA PRO A 406 -27.88 5.91 -15.31
C PRO A 406 -28.07 4.54 -15.97
N GLY A 407 -27.13 3.62 -15.69
CA GLY A 407 -27.00 2.30 -16.30
C GLY A 407 -26.09 2.23 -17.52
N SER A 408 -25.54 3.36 -17.98
CA SER A 408 -24.50 3.35 -19.03
C SER A 408 -23.24 2.67 -18.54
N ILE A 409 -22.55 1.97 -19.45
CA ILE A 409 -21.27 1.31 -19.18
C ILE A 409 -20.15 2.32 -19.50
N ILE A 410 -19.39 2.70 -18.47
CA ILE A 410 -18.23 3.57 -18.59
C ILE A 410 -16.97 2.71 -18.60
N ARG A 411 -16.06 3.01 -19.53
CA ARG A 411 -14.75 2.38 -19.61
C ARG A 411 -13.65 3.34 -19.23
N LEU A 412 -12.68 2.83 -18.48
CA LEU A 412 -11.54 3.56 -17.97
C LEU A 412 -10.26 2.80 -18.29
N ARG A 413 -9.21 3.53 -18.65
CA ARG A 413 -7.88 2.96 -18.89
C ARG A 413 -6.81 4.01 -18.60
N GLU A 414 -5.60 3.54 -18.35
CA GLU A 414 -4.45 4.43 -18.18
C GLU A 414 -4.20 5.27 -19.43
N GLY A 415 -3.82 6.53 -19.21
CA GLY A 415 -3.38 7.46 -20.23
C GLY A 415 -1.96 7.18 -20.71
N GLU A 416 -1.51 7.95 -21.70
CA GLU A 416 -0.13 7.85 -22.20
C GLU A 416 0.88 8.52 -21.25
N ASN A 417 0.42 9.52 -20.48
CA ASN A 417 1.24 10.23 -19.50
C ASN A 417 0.84 9.83 -18.08
N LEU A 418 1.81 9.89 -17.17
CA LEU A 418 1.56 9.71 -15.74
C LEU A 418 0.52 10.75 -15.26
N GLY A 419 -0.47 10.31 -14.48
CA GLY A 419 -1.53 11.21 -14.02
C GLY A 419 -2.72 11.36 -14.96
N GLU A 420 -2.70 10.75 -16.16
CA GLU A 420 -3.81 10.79 -17.10
C GLU A 420 -4.64 9.51 -17.05
N VAL A 421 -5.96 9.68 -16.98
CA VAL A 421 -6.92 8.56 -17.08
C VAL A 421 -7.86 8.82 -18.24
N ILE A 422 -7.94 7.85 -19.15
CA ILE A 422 -8.81 7.94 -20.32
C ILE A 422 -10.19 7.39 -19.97
N VAL A 423 -11.22 8.17 -20.25
CA VAL A 423 -12.63 7.80 -20.07
C VAL A 423 -13.33 7.70 -21.42
N GLU A 424 -14.05 6.60 -21.63
CA GLU A 424 -14.73 6.32 -22.89
C GLU A 424 -16.08 5.61 -22.66
N VAL A 425 -16.98 5.76 -23.64
CA VAL A 425 -18.28 5.08 -23.68
C VAL A 425 -18.51 4.53 -25.08
N ASP A 426 -18.99 3.30 -25.17
CA ASP A 426 -19.40 2.73 -26.45
C ASP A 426 -20.68 3.39 -26.96
N SER A 427 -20.72 3.71 -28.26
CA SER A 427 -21.94 4.19 -28.90
C SER A 427 -22.97 3.07 -29.03
N HIS A 428 -24.23 3.34 -28.68
CA HIS A 428 -25.33 2.43 -28.94
C HIS A 428 -25.81 2.52 -30.39
N ARG A 429 -26.03 1.37 -31.03
CA ARG A 429 -26.42 1.30 -32.46
C ARG A 429 -27.83 1.83 -32.73
N SER A 430 -28.73 1.72 -31.75
CA SER A 430 -30.14 2.10 -31.89
C SER A 430 -30.38 3.49 -31.29
N ALA A 431 -30.78 4.45 -32.11
CA ALA A 431 -31.04 5.81 -31.64
C ALA A 431 -32.25 5.93 -30.69
N LYS A 432 -33.17 4.94 -30.65
CA LYS A 432 -34.33 4.92 -29.75
C LYS A 432 -34.66 3.52 -29.24
N GLU A 433 -34.67 3.35 -27.93
CA GLU A 433 -34.92 2.10 -27.21
C GLU A 433 -36.14 2.23 -26.29
N TRP A 434 -36.84 1.13 -26.02
CA TRP A 434 -37.86 1.09 -24.97
C TRP A 434 -37.18 0.80 -23.64
N VAL A 435 -37.05 1.81 -22.80
CA VAL A 435 -36.34 1.70 -21.52
C VAL A 435 -37.23 2.16 -20.39
N ARG A 436 -36.91 1.66 -19.19
CA ARG A 436 -37.54 2.10 -17.96
C ARG A 436 -37.22 3.58 -17.77
N THR A 437 -38.25 4.39 -17.59
CA THR A 437 -38.13 5.82 -17.38
C THR A 437 -38.73 6.17 -16.03
N ALA A 438 -37.96 6.86 -15.19
CA ALA A 438 -38.44 7.38 -13.92
C ALA A 438 -39.24 8.67 -14.16
N LEU A 439 -40.40 8.78 -13.52
CA LEU A 439 -41.27 9.95 -13.56
C LEU A 439 -41.63 10.33 -12.12
N VAL A 440 -41.76 11.63 -11.84
CA VAL A 440 -42.19 12.10 -10.52
C VAL A 440 -43.70 12.38 -10.56
N GLY A 441 -44.45 11.72 -9.69
CA GLY A 441 -45.88 11.90 -9.49
C GLY A 441 -46.23 13.23 -8.83
N ALA A 442 -47.49 13.64 -8.90
CA ALA A 442 -47.97 14.89 -8.29
C ALA A 442 -47.86 14.91 -6.75
N ASP A 443 -47.74 13.73 -6.14
CA ASP A 443 -47.50 13.49 -4.71
C ASP A 443 -46.01 13.52 -4.33
N GLY A 444 -45.11 13.68 -5.31
CA GLY A 444 -43.66 13.65 -5.11
C GLY A 444 -43.08 12.23 -5.07
N GLY A 445 -43.88 11.18 -5.32
CA GLY A 445 -43.40 9.82 -5.44
C GLY A 445 -42.74 9.54 -6.80
N VAL A 446 -41.77 8.63 -6.84
CA VAL A 446 -41.17 8.18 -8.11
C VAL A 446 -41.95 6.97 -8.64
N VAL A 447 -42.43 7.09 -9.87
CA VAL A 447 -43.11 6.02 -10.61
C VAL A 447 -42.32 5.67 -11.87
N TYR A 448 -42.51 4.45 -12.37
CA TYR A 448 -41.77 3.95 -13.53
C TYR A 448 -42.71 3.66 -14.69
N ALA A 449 -42.26 3.93 -15.91
CA ALA A 449 -42.96 3.59 -17.14
C ALA A 449 -41.98 3.12 -18.21
N MET A 450 -42.40 2.19 -19.06
CA MET A 450 -41.67 1.84 -20.28
C MET A 450 -41.95 2.89 -21.35
N LEU A 451 -40.96 3.72 -21.65
CA LEU A 451 -41.08 4.78 -22.66
C LEU A 451 -39.97 4.65 -23.70
N LYS A 452 -40.27 5.12 -24.91
CA LYS A 452 -39.30 5.14 -26.01
C LYS A 452 -38.37 6.35 -25.86
N GLN A 453 -37.15 6.12 -25.39
CA GLN A 453 -36.15 7.15 -25.13
C GLN A 453 -35.03 7.13 -26.16
N THR A 454 -34.32 8.24 -26.28
CA THR A 454 -33.11 8.31 -27.12
C THR A 454 -31.94 7.87 -26.28
N VAL A 455 -31.29 6.76 -26.65
CA VAL A 455 -30.14 6.19 -25.91
C VAL A 455 -28.92 6.24 -26.82
N ARG A 456 -27.83 6.81 -26.32
CA ARG A 456 -26.61 7.06 -27.12
C ARG A 456 -25.44 6.15 -26.73
N THR A 457 -25.45 5.64 -25.51
CA THR A 457 -24.38 4.86 -24.91
C THR A 457 -24.79 3.41 -24.73
N ALA A 458 -23.84 2.49 -24.77
CA ALA A 458 -24.08 1.12 -24.32
C ALA A 458 -24.48 1.12 -22.83
N PHE A 459 -25.37 0.21 -22.45
CA PHE A 459 -25.95 0.15 -21.10
C PHE A 459 -26.24 -1.28 -20.68
N ASP A 460 -26.31 -1.50 -19.37
CA ASP A 460 -26.84 -2.73 -18.77
C ASP A 460 -28.38 -2.63 -18.65
N ASP A 461 -29.09 -3.60 -19.21
CA ASP A 461 -30.56 -3.61 -19.27
C ASP A 461 -31.22 -3.52 -17.88
N TRP A 462 -30.63 -4.16 -16.87
CA TRP A 462 -31.12 -4.14 -15.50
C TRP A 462 -30.73 -2.86 -14.76
N MET A 463 -29.64 -2.20 -15.14
CA MET A 463 -29.22 -0.96 -14.49
C MET A 463 -29.82 0.29 -15.13
N MET A 464 -30.20 0.22 -16.41
CA MET A 464 -30.67 1.36 -17.19
C MET A 464 -32.00 1.92 -16.70
N ILE A 465 -31.96 3.18 -16.25
CA ILE A 465 -33.16 3.98 -15.98
C ILE A 465 -32.98 5.35 -16.63
N ALA A 466 -33.81 5.63 -17.63
CA ALA A 466 -33.85 6.93 -18.25
C ALA A 466 -34.44 7.96 -17.29
N ILE A 467 -33.74 9.09 -17.18
CA ILE A 467 -34.16 10.25 -16.40
C ILE A 467 -34.63 11.33 -17.37
N PRO A 468 -35.77 12.00 -17.11
CA PRO A 468 -36.18 13.17 -17.88
C PRO A 468 -35.07 14.24 -17.89
N ALA A 469 -35.04 15.06 -18.94
CA ALA A 469 -34.04 16.13 -19.05
C ALA A 469 -34.12 17.16 -17.90
N ASP A 470 -35.31 17.34 -17.33
CA ASP A 470 -35.52 18.14 -16.12
C ASP A 470 -35.44 17.23 -14.89
N THR A 471 -34.39 17.39 -14.09
CA THR A 471 -34.16 16.62 -12.86
C THR A 471 -34.73 17.30 -11.61
N ALA A 472 -35.27 18.53 -11.70
CA ALA A 472 -35.60 19.34 -10.53
C ALA A 472 -36.57 18.64 -9.58
N SER A 473 -37.60 17.97 -10.12
CA SER A 473 -38.57 17.23 -9.30
C SER A 473 -37.97 16.00 -8.62
N LEU A 474 -36.98 15.36 -9.24
CA LEU A 474 -36.28 14.21 -8.67
C LEU A 474 -35.30 14.65 -7.58
N ASP A 475 -34.63 15.79 -7.80
CA ASP A 475 -33.75 16.41 -6.81
C ASP A 475 -34.55 16.83 -5.56
N GLU A 476 -35.72 17.44 -5.75
CA GLU A 476 -36.63 17.80 -4.64
C GLU A 476 -37.12 16.55 -3.87
N ALA A 477 -37.42 15.45 -4.59
CA ALA A 477 -37.78 14.19 -3.96
C ALA A 477 -36.62 13.62 -3.12
N TRP A 478 -35.39 13.71 -3.62
CA TRP A 478 -34.19 13.29 -2.89
C TRP A 478 -33.94 14.14 -1.64
N GLU A 479 -34.05 15.47 -1.74
CA GLU A 479 -33.85 16.38 -0.62
C GLU A 479 -34.87 16.14 0.49
N LYS A 480 -36.16 15.95 0.14
CA LYS A 480 -37.21 15.61 1.11
C LYS A 480 -36.95 14.26 1.79
N SER A 481 -36.57 13.24 1.01
CA SER A 481 -36.18 11.93 1.52
C SER A 481 -34.98 12.02 2.46
N SER A 482 -33.97 12.82 2.11
CA SER A 482 -32.77 13.02 2.93
C SER A 482 -33.06 13.73 4.26
N ALA A 483 -34.00 14.68 4.27
CA ALA A 483 -34.42 15.42 5.47
C ALA A 483 -35.25 14.56 6.43
N ASN A 484 -36.11 13.68 5.90
CA ASN A 484 -36.93 12.74 6.68
C ASN A 484 -36.85 11.33 6.07
N PRO A 485 -35.79 10.56 6.39
CA PRO A 485 -35.51 9.30 5.72
C PRO A 485 -36.63 8.28 6.00
N PRO A 486 -37.33 7.78 4.95
CA PRO A 486 -38.26 6.68 5.11
C PRO A 486 -37.52 5.43 5.58
N ALA A 487 -38.26 4.51 6.22
CA ALA A 487 -37.70 3.20 6.56
C ALA A 487 -37.22 2.49 5.29
N PHE A 488 -36.00 1.97 5.30
CA PHE A 488 -35.37 1.33 4.13
C PHE A 488 -36.29 0.27 3.49
N GLU A 489 -36.86 -0.60 4.32
CA GLU A 489 -37.80 -1.64 3.87
C GLU A 489 -39.03 -1.08 3.15
N GLN A 490 -39.56 0.06 3.60
CA GLN A 490 -40.70 0.72 2.93
C GLN A 490 -40.32 1.23 1.54
N VAL A 491 -39.11 1.77 1.38
CA VAL A 491 -38.58 2.21 0.07
C VAL A 491 -38.47 1.03 -0.87
N VAL A 492 -37.90 -0.08 -0.40
CA VAL A 492 -37.73 -1.31 -1.19
C VAL A 492 -39.07 -1.87 -1.64
N VAL A 493 -40.03 -2.01 -0.72
CA VAL A 493 -41.38 -2.53 -1.05
C VAL A 493 -42.10 -1.63 -2.04
N ASN A 494 -42.07 -0.31 -1.84
CA ASN A 494 -42.73 0.64 -2.75
C ASN A 494 -42.10 0.59 -4.15
N THR A 495 -40.77 0.58 -4.22
CA THR A 495 -40.03 0.53 -5.48
C THR A 495 -40.31 -0.77 -6.23
N LEU A 496 -40.28 -1.91 -5.54
CA LEU A 496 -40.59 -3.22 -6.13
C LEU A 496 -42.02 -3.25 -6.67
N ARG A 497 -43.00 -2.74 -5.92
CA ARG A 497 -44.41 -2.67 -6.37
C ARG A 497 -44.56 -1.84 -7.64
N GLU A 498 -43.89 -0.69 -7.74
CA GLU A 498 -43.95 0.14 -8.95
C GLU A 498 -43.29 -0.54 -10.15
N LEU A 499 -42.13 -1.16 -9.96
CA LEU A 499 -41.43 -1.89 -11.03
C LEU A 499 -42.22 -3.13 -11.50
N ALA A 500 -42.86 -3.85 -10.57
CA ALA A 500 -43.66 -5.03 -10.89
C ALA A 500 -44.82 -4.72 -11.86
N LYS A 501 -45.32 -3.47 -11.91
CA LYS A 501 -46.36 -3.04 -12.86
C LYS A 501 -45.89 -3.06 -14.32
N LEU A 502 -44.57 -2.97 -14.56
CA LEU A 502 -43.99 -2.97 -15.89
C LEU A 502 -43.90 -4.37 -16.50
N ASN A 503 -43.91 -5.40 -15.66
CA ASN A 503 -43.78 -6.78 -16.08
C ASN A 503 -45.13 -7.52 -15.91
N PRO A 504 -45.70 -8.13 -16.96
CA PRO A 504 -46.94 -8.90 -16.86
C PRO A 504 -46.90 -10.04 -15.83
N GLN A 505 -45.70 -10.59 -15.55
CA GLN A 505 -45.51 -11.63 -14.54
C GLN A 505 -45.31 -11.05 -13.14
N GLY A 506 -45.24 -9.73 -12.97
CA GLY A 506 -45.12 -9.06 -11.67
C GLY A 506 -43.87 -9.44 -10.88
N HIS A 507 -42.80 -9.88 -11.55
CA HIS A 507 -41.50 -10.13 -10.93
C HIS A 507 -40.48 -9.07 -11.37
N VAL A 508 -39.48 -8.85 -10.53
CA VAL A 508 -38.47 -7.80 -10.67
C VAL A 508 -37.10 -8.41 -10.39
N HIS A 509 -36.11 -8.14 -11.25
CA HIS A 509 -34.75 -8.61 -11.01
C HIS A 509 -34.07 -7.76 -9.92
N ALA A 510 -33.25 -8.36 -9.07
CA ALA A 510 -32.62 -7.64 -7.94
C ALA A 510 -31.75 -6.46 -8.38
N ALA A 511 -31.01 -6.56 -9.50
CA ALA A 511 -30.20 -5.45 -10.01
C ALA A 511 -31.06 -4.28 -10.51
N GLU A 512 -32.22 -4.59 -11.09
CA GLU A 512 -33.19 -3.57 -11.48
C GLU A 512 -33.77 -2.85 -10.27
N LEU A 513 -34.11 -3.59 -9.22
CA LEU A 513 -34.60 -3.02 -7.97
C LEU A 513 -33.53 -2.16 -7.30
N TYR A 514 -32.28 -2.63 -7.30
CA TYR A 514 -31.14 -1.91 -6.76
C TYR A 514 -30.89 -0.56 -7.45
N SER A 515 -30.88 -0.53 -8.78
CA SER A 515 -30.74 0.72 -9.55
C SER A 515 -31.88 1.70 -9.23
N ALA A 516 -33.12 1.19 -9.15
CA ALA A 516 -34.30 2.00 -8.87
C ALA A 516 -34.34 2.54 -7.43
N VAL A 517 -33.93 1.75 -6.43
CA VAL A 517 -33.84 2.22 -5.03
C VAL A 517 -32.83 3.37 -4.94
N ASN A 518 -31.69 3.25 -5.62
CA ASN A 518 -30.66 4.29 -5.69
C ASN A 518 -31.07 5.55 -6.47
N LEU A 519 -32.32 5.68 -6.93
CA LEU A 519 -32.90 6.95 -7.41
C LEU A 519 -33.47 7.84 -6.31
N VAL A 520 -33.75 7.28 -5.12
CA VAL A 520 -34.40 8.00 -4.02
C VAL A 520 -33.75 7.72 -2.65
N PHE A 521 -32.88 6.71 -2.59
CA PHE A 521 -32.23 6.27 -1.37
C PHE A 521 -30.88 5.64 -1.70
N ARG A 522 -29.76 6.25 -1.25
CA ARG A 522 -28.42 5.67 -1.44
C ARG A 522 -28.25 4.44 -0.56
N CYS A 523 -27.94 3.29 -1.15
CA CYS A 523 -27.49 2.10 -0.43
C CYS A 523 -26.63 1.19 -1.33
N PRO A 524 -25.65 0.47 -0.77
CA PRO A 524 -24.98 -0.61 -1.47
C PRO A 524 -25.92 -1.81 -1.69
N PRO A 525 -25.55 -2.79 -2.53
CA PRO A 525 -26.42 -3.91 -2.88
C PRO A 525 -26.71 -4.89 -1.73
N GLU A 526 -25.80 -5.08 -0.77
CA GLU A 526 -25.89 -6.12 0.26
C GLU A 526 -27.07 -5.96 1.22
N PRO A 527 -27.35 -4.77 1.80
CA PRO A 527 -28.52 -4.59 2.66
C PRO A 527 -29.84 -4.88 1.93
N LEU A 528 -29.92 -4.53 0.64
CA LEU A 528 -31.07 -4.83 -0.20
C LEU A 528 -31.24 -6.34 -0.39
N LEU A 529 -30.16 -7.03 -0.78
CA LEU A 529 -30.19 -8.47 -1.02
C LEU A 529 -30.49 -9.26 0.27
N ALA A 530 -29.92 -8.84 1.40
CA ALA A 530 -30.20 -9.43 2.71
C ALA A 530 -31.67 -9.22 3.13
N LEU A 531 -32.26 -8.05 2.84
CA LEU A 531 -33.68 -7.80 3.07
C LEU A 531 -34.56 -8.72 2.21
N LEU A 532 -34.23 -8.87 0.93
CA LEU A 532 -34.95 -9.77 0.01
C LEU A 532 -34.85 -11.24 0.45
N ALA A 533 -33.70 -11.66 1.01
CA ALA A 533 -33.48 -13.01 1.50
C ALA A 533 -34.21 -13.31 2.82
N SER A 534 -34.31 -12.31 3.71
CA SER A 534 -34.77 -12.50 5.09
C SER A 534 -36.28 -12.38 5.28
N ARG A 535 -37.00 -11.67 4.41
CA ARG A 535 -38.44 -11.45 4.56
C ARG A 535 -39.26 -12.43 3.71
N SER A 536 -40.26 -13.05 4.35
CA SER A 536 -41.08 -14.10 3.73
C SER A 536 -42.02 -13.63 2.60
N TRP A 537 -42.31 -12.33 2.52
CA TRP A 537 -43.14 -11.70 1.48
C TRP A 537 -42.37 -11.36 0.20
N PHE A 538 -41.04 -11.50 0.18
CA PHE A 538 -40.27 -11.51 -1.06
C PHE A 538 -40.10 -12.97 -1.51
N LYS A 539 -40.84 -13.38 -2.55
CA LYS A 539 -40.72 -14.71 -3.15
C LYS A 539 -39.63 -14.69 -4.20
N HIS A 540 -38.54 -15.40 -3.94
CA HIS A 540 -37.51 -15.69 -4.93
C HIS A 540 -38.03 -16.69 -5.97
N LEU A 541 -37.89 -16.35 -7.25
CA LEU A 541 -38.37 -17.14 -8.39
C LEU A 541 -37.23 -17.81 -9.18
N GLY A 542 -35.98 -17.66 -8.72
CA GLY A 542 -34.76 -18.08 -9.43
C GLY A 542 -34.08 -16.92 -10.16
N ASP A 543 -32.78 -17.06 -10.43
CA ASP A 543 -31.96 -16.08 -11.15
C ASP A 543 -32.13 -14.65 -10.61
N LEU A 544 -32.11 -14.51 -9.28
CA LEU A 544 -32.32 -13.26 -8.54
C LEU A 544 -33.60 -12.46 -8.90
N HIS A 545 -34.63 -13.11 -9.42
CA HIS A 545 -35.95 -12.51 -9.62
C HIS A 545 -36.83 -12.66 -8.37
N TYR A 546 -37.53 -11.57 -8.01
CA TYR A 546 -38.40 -11.52 -6.83
C TYR A 546 -39.80 -11.06 -7.19
N ARG A 547 -40.79 -11.62 -6.50
CA ARG A 547 -42.17 -11.15 -6.48
C ARG A 547 -42.56 -10.78 -5.06
N PHE A 548 -43.26 -9.66 -4.92
CA PHE A 548 -43.86 -9.28 -3.65
C PHE A 548 -45.24 -9.90 -3.50
N GLU A 549 -45.45 -10.66 -2.42
CA GLU A 549 -46.77 -11.15 -2.02
C GLU A 549 -47.31 -10.31 -0.87
N GLU A 550 -48.48 -9.72 -1.06
CA GLU A 550 -49.25 -9.17 0.07
C GLU A 550 -49.74 -10.34 0.92
N THR A 551 -48.92 -10.80 1.87
CA THR A 551 -49.43 -11.58 2.98
C THR A 551 -50.46 -10.72 3.69
N GLU A 552 -51.73 -11.17 3.73
CA GLU A 552 -52.74 -10.62 4.64
C GLU A 552 -52.14 -10.59 6.05
N VAL A 553 -51.87 -9.39 6.56
CA VAL A 553 -51.53 -9.17 7.98
C VAL A 553 -52.81 -9.23 8.79
#